data_AF-A0A9W9X519-F1
#
_entry.id   AF-A0A9W9X519-F1
#
_cell.length_a   1.000
_cell.length_b   1.000
_cell.length_c   1.000
_cell.angle_alpha   90.00
_cell.angle_beta   90.00
_cell.angle_gamma   90.00
#
_symmetry.space_group_name_H-M   'P 1'
#
loop_
_entity.id
_entity.type
_entity.pdbx_description
1 polymer ?
#
loop_
_entity_poly.entity_id
_entity_poly.type
_entity_poly.pdbx_seq_one_letter_code
_entity_poly.pdbx_strand_id
1 'polypeptide(L)'
;MDVSSTQFQTLYHSMLTFVNTCMAGHDPSHNPAHVHRVATLANTILEAEQKRHSPRPLDAAVIKLAALLHDIGDRKYLPQLADPHSHENIDPKTMVQVALLKHGAPAELAAKVQMVVSHVSYTTECKDPAVVRRLIEEEGYPELAVVQDADRLDAIGAIGIGRTFTFLGGAGEEVCGGEWVGDGELY
;
A
#
# COMPACT_ATOMS: atom_id res chain seq x y z
N MET A 1 11.98 -11.10 -10.52
CA MET A 1 12.28 -12.30 -9.68
C MET A 1 11.09 -13.25 -9.82
N ASP A 2 11.30 -14.56 -9.95
CA ASP A 2 10.17 -15.50 -10.11
C ASP A 2 9.44 -15.72 -8.79
N VAL A 3 8.12 -15.50 -8.77
CA VAL A 3 7.26 -15.68 -7.59
C VAL A 3 7.15 -17.13 -7.14
N SER A 4 7.41 -18.10 -8.02
CA SER A 4 7.44 -19.52 -7.67
C SER A 4 8.73 -19.96 -6.98
N SER A 5 9.78 -19.12 -7.03
CA SER A 5 11.09 -19.46 -6.48
C SER A 5 11.09 -19.46 -4.94
N THR A 6 11.86 -20.38 -4.35
CA THR A 6 12.09 -20.41 -2.89
C THR A 6 12.66 -19.10 -2.37
N GLN A 7 13.51 -18.43 -3.15
CA GLN A 7 14.08 -17.14 -2.78
C GLN A 7 12.98 -16.08 -2.60
N PHE A 8 12.05 -15.99 -3.55
CA PHE A 8 10.93 -15.05 -3.45
C PHE A 8 10.02 -15.41 -2.27
N GLN A 9 9.69 -16.68 -2.08
CA GLN A 9 8.81 -17.11 -0.98
C GLN A 9 9.42 -16.79 0.38
N THR A 10 10.73 -17.01 0.56
CA THR A 10 11.45 -16.62 1.78
C THR A 10 11.44 -15.11 1.99
N LEU A 11 11.74 -14.33 0.95
CA LEU A 11 11.69 -12.87 1.00
C LEU A 11 10.30 -12.37 1.38
N TYR A 12 9.26 -12.88 0.72
CA TYR A 12 7.87 -12.49 0.93
C TYR A 12 7.42 -12.82 2.36
N HIS A 13 7.74 -14.01 2.87
CA HIS A 13 7.42 -14.40 4.25
C HIS A 13 8.15 -13.52 5.28
N SER A 14 9.41 -13.17 5.00
CA SER A 14 10.19 -12.28 5.83
C SER A 14 9.59 -10.87 5.87
N MET A 15 9.17 -10.34 4.72
CA MET A 15 8.45 -9.07 4.61
C MET A 15 7.10 -9.12 5.32
N LEU A 16 6.33 -10.20 5.19
CA LEU A 16 5.06 -10.35 5.88
C LEU A 16 5.24 -10.30 7.40
N THR A 17 6.29 -10.94 7.92
CA THR A 17 6.64 -10.90 9.34
C THR A 17 7.03 -9.49 9.78
N PHE A 18 7.82 -8.79 8.96
CA PHE A 18 8.17 -7.39 9.17
C PHE A 18 6.92 -6.50 9.23
N VAL A 19 6.00 -6.62 8.26
CA VAL A 19 4.73 -5.88 8.22
C VAL A 19 3.90 -6.11 9.48
N ASN A 20 3.70 -7.38 9.85
CA ASN A 20 2.92 -7.72 11.04
C ASN A 20 3.54 -7.14 12.31
N THR A 21 4.88 -7.15 12.42
CA THR A 21 5.60 -6.57 13.55
C THR A 21 5.43 -5.05 13.60
N CYS A 22 5.54 -4.37 12.45
CA CYS A 22 5.31 -2.93 12.33
C CYS A 22 3.87 -2.53 12.72
N MET A 23 2.88 -3.33 12.31
CA MET A 23 1.46 -3.01 12.51
C MET A 23 0.89 -3.42 13.88
N ALA A 24 1.57 -4.30 14.64
CA ALA A 24 1.08 -4.83 15.92
C ALA A 24 0.85 -3.79 17.04
N GLY A 25 1.27 -2.53 16.86
CA GLY A 25 1.11 -1.46 17.85
C GLY A 25 0.42 -0.19 17.34
N HIS A 26 -0.23 -0.22 16.17
CA HIS A 26 -0.75 0.97 15.50
C HIS A 26 -2.29 0.98 15.33
N ASP A 27 -2.80 2.17 15.03
CA ASP A 27 -4.21 2.56 14.87
C ASP A 27 -5.10 1.49 14.17
N PRO A 28 -6.34 1.24 14.64
CA PRO A 28 -7.31 0.34 13.99
C PRO A 28 -7.55 0.58 12.49
N SER A 29 -7.31 1.79 11.99
CA SER A 29 -7.42 2.16 10.57
C SER A 29 -6.31 1.57 9.69
N HIS A 30 -5.15 1.28 10.27
CA HIS A 30 -3.99 0.61 9.63
C HIS A 30 -3.88 -0.83 10.14
N ASN A 31 -4.90 -1.63 9.85
CA ASN A 31 -5.04 -3.00 10.32
C ASN A 31 -4.37 -3.99 9.33
N PRO A 32 -3.62 -5.01 9.78
CA PRO A 32 -3.12 -6.10 8.94
C PRO A 32 -4.17 -6.71 8.00
N ALA A 33 -5.45 -6.70 8.39
CA ALA A 33 -6.57 -7.13 7.56
C ALA A 33 -6.74 -6.28 6.28
N HIS A 34 -6.49 -4.96 6.34
CA HIS A 34 -6.53 -4.09 5.15
C HIS A 34 -5.43 -4.49 4.16
N VAL A 35 -4.18 -4.57 4.62
CA VAL A 35 -3.03 -4.99 3.78
C VAL A 35 -3.28 -6.36 3.17
N HIS A 36 -3.82 -7.32 3.93
CA HIS A 36 -4.14 -8.64 3.42
C HIS A 36 -5.21 -8.62 2.31
N ARG A 37 -6.28 -7.83 2.48
CA ARG A 37 -7.34 -7.70 1.46
C ARG A 37 -6.80 -7.02 0.20
N VAL A 38 -6.03 -5.95 0.33
CA VAL A 38 -5.37 -5.28 -0.81
C VAL A 38 -4.43 -6.23 -1.55
N ALA A 39 -3.59 -6.99 -0.84
CA ALA A 39 -2.72 -7.99 -1.45
C ALA A 39 -3.51 -9.09 -2.19
N THR A 40 -4.65 -9.50 -1.65
CA THR A 40 -5.54 -10.49 -2.29
C THR A 40 -6.20 -9.92 -3.55
N LEU A 41 -6.70 -8.68 -3.49
CA LEU A 41 -7.27 -7.97 -4.63
C LEU A 41 -6.23 -7.74 -5.72
N ALA A 42 -5.02 -7.30 -5.38
CA ALA A 42 -3.92 -7.10 -6.33
C ALA A 42 -3.55 -8.39 -7.06
N ASN A 43 -3.51 -9.53 -6.36
CA ASN A 43 -3.31 -10.84 -7.00
C ASN A 43 -4.46 -11.20 -7.95
N THR A 44 -5.70 -10.92 -7.56
CA THR A 44 -6.88 -11.18 -8.39
C THR A 44 -6.86 -10.34 -9.68
N ILE A 45 -6.50 -9.06 -9.56
CA ILE A 45 -6.37 -8.15 -10.71
C ILE A 45 -5.23 -8.62 -11.62
N LEU A 46 -4.07 -8.97 -11.06
CA LEU A 46 -2.94 -9.52 -11.82
C LEU A 46 -3.34 -10.75 -12.64
N GLU A 47 -4.01 -11.72 -12.02
CA GLU A 47 -4.47 -12.93 -12.72
C GLU A 47 -5.48 -12.61 -13.83
N ALA A 48 -6.37 -11.64 -13.61
CA ALA A 48 -7.32 -11.20 -14.62
C ALA A 48 -6.62 -10.51 -15.80
N GLU A 49 -5.67 -9.61 -15.54
CA GLU A 49 -4.90 -8.90 -16.57
C GLU A 49 -4.02 -9.85 -17.39
N GLN A 50 -3.42 -10.85 -16.76
CA GLN A 50 -2.67 -11.90 -17.45
C GLN A 50 -3.56 -12.74 -18.37
N LYS A 51 -4.76 -13.11 -17.94
CA LYS A 51 -5.75 -13.84 -18.77
C LYS A 51 -6.26 -13.01 -19.95
N ARG A 52 -6.35 -11.69 -19.79
CA ARG A 52 -6.77 -10.76 -20.85
C ARG A 52 -5.68 -10.49 -21.89
N HIS A 53 -4.50 -11.09 -21.74
CA HIS A 53 -3.33 -10.85 -22.59
C HIS A 53 -3.01 -9.36 -22.71
N SER A 54 -2.96 -8.68 -21.57
CA SER A 54 -2.59 -7.26 -21.51
C SER A 54 -1.28 -7.02 -22.28
N PRO A 55 -1.19 -5.98 -23.13
CA PRO A 55 -0.02 -5.73 -23.97
C PRO A 55 1.22 -5.32 -23.17
N ARG A 56 1.05 -4.95 -21.89
CA ARG A 56 2.13 -4.60 -20.98
C ARG A 56 2.42 -5.78 -20.05
N PRO A 57 3.66 -6.30 -20.01
CA PRO A 57 4.02 -7.33 -19.04
C PRO A 57 3.94 -6.76 -17.62
N LEU A 58 3.38 -7.54 -16.70
CA LEU A 58 3.27 -7.19 -15.29
C LEU A 58 4.23 -8.06 -14.47
N ASP A 59 5.07 -7.46 -13.64
CA ASP A 59 5.94 -8.16 -12.70
C ASP A 59 5.17 -8.53 -11.43
N ALA A 60 4.83 -9.82 -11.34
CA ALA A 60 4.11 -10.38 -10.20
C ALA A 60 4.84 -10.20 -8.86
N ALA A 61 6.19 -10.20 -8.85
CA ALA A 61 6.97 -10.01 -7.63
C ALA A 61 6.85 -8.57 -7.12
N VAL A 62 6.90 -7.61 -8.04
CA VAL A 62 6.71 -6.18 -7.71
C VAL A 62 5.30 -5.96 -7.15
N ILE A 63 4.25 -6.46 -7.81
CA ILE A 63 2.86 -6.29 -7.35
C ILE A 63 2.66 -6.87 -5.94
N LYS A 64 3.10 -8.10 -5.71
CA LYS A 64 2.94 -8.78 -4.41
C LYS A 64 3.67 -8.04 -3.28
N LEU A 65 4.91 -7.64 -3.51
CA LEU A 65 5.70 -6.92 -2.50
C LEU A 65 5.19 -5.49 -2.28
N ALA A 66 4.81 -4.79 -3.36
CA ALA A 66 4.27 -3.44 -3.25
C ALA A 66 2.92 -3.43 -2.53
N ALA A 67 1.99 -4.33 -2.86
CA ALA A 67 0.71 -4.43 -2.15
C ALA A 67 0.89 -4.78 -0.66
N LEU A 68 1.88 -5.60 -0.33
CA LEU A 68 2.22 -5.92 1.07
C LEU A 68 2.80 -4.71 1.82
N LEU A 69 3.59 -3.88 1.16
CA LEU A 69 4.38 -2.80 1.78
C LEU A 69 3.78 -1.39 1.61
N HIS A 70 2.69 -1.23 0.85
CA HIS A 70 2.16 0.07 0.47
C HIS A 70 1.81 0.98 1.66
N ASP A 71 1.37 0.39 2.77
CA ASP A 71 0.94 1.11 3.97
C ASP A 71 2.06 1.29 5.02
N ILE A 72 3.30 0.89 4.68
CA ILE A 72 4.47 0.94 5.58
C ILE A 72 5.34 2.18 5.30
N GLY A 73 4.96 3.09 4.40
CA GLY A 73 5.79 4.24 4.00
C GLY A 73 5.97 5.38 5.04
N ASP A 74 5.55 5.21 6.29
CA ASP A 74 5.50 6.29 7.29
C ASP A 74 6.67 6.22 8.29
N ARG A 75 7.14 7.39 8.75
CA ARG A 75 8.27 7.60 9.69
C ARG A 75 8.15 6.75 10.95
N LYS A 76 6.94 6.38 11.34
CA LYS A 76 6.64 5.51 12.49
C LYS A 76 7.34 4.15 12.45
N TYR A 77 7.80 3.69 11.27
CA TYR A 77 8.43 2.36 11.11
C TYR A 77 9.97 2.37 11.05
N LEU A 78 10.59 3.56 11.06
CA LEU A 78 12.05 3.72 11.08
C LEU A 78 12.75 2.98 12.24
N PRO A 79 12.19 2.91 13.47
CA PRO A 79 12.84 2.23 14.59
C PRO A 79 13.04 0.73 14.39
N GLN A 80 12.23 0.06 13.56
CA GLN A 80 12.41 -1.38 13.27
C GLN A 80 13.52 -1.65 12.25
N LEU A 81 13.90 -0.63 11.46
CA LEU A 81 14.92 -0.76 10.42
C LEU A 81 16.28 -0.23 10.86
N ALA A 82 16.27 0.78 11.72
CA ALA A 82 17.48 1.33 12.32
C ALA A 82 18.23 0.25 13.11
N ASP A 83 19.51 0.07 12.81
CA ASP A 83 20.40 -0.69 13.69
C ASP A 83 20.65 0.17 14.95
N PRO A 84 20.40 -0.33 16.18
CA PRO A 84 20.67 0.38 17.43
C PRO A 84 22.11 0.89 17.57
N HIS A 85 23.05 0.33 16.80
CA HIS A 85 24.46 0.70 16.77
C HIS A 85 24.86 1.56 15.57
N SER A 86 23.94 1.84 14.64
CA SER A 86 24.17 2.73 13.49
C SER A 86 23.53 4.10 13.73
N HIS A 87 24.25 5.17 13.39
CA HIS A 87 23.70 6.53 13.36
C HIS A 87 23.11 6.89 11.99
N GLU A 88 22.77 5.89 11.16
CA GLU A 88 22.24 6.13 9.82
C GLU A 88 20.80 6.64 9.89
N ASN A 89 20.60 7.87 9.39
CA ASN A 89 19.29 8.48 9.27
C ASN A 89 18.63 7.93 7.99
N ILE A 90 17.79 6.90 8.13
CA ILE A 90 17.04 6.31 7.01
C ILE A 90 15.99 7.32 6.54
N ASP A 91 16.04 7.70 5.26
CA ASP A 91 15.01 8.56 4.66
C ASP A 91 13.69 7.78 4.57
N PRO A 92 12.57 8.30 5.10
CA PRO A 92 11.25 7.69 4.94
C PRO A 92 10.90 7.35 3.49
N LYS A 93 11.41 8.14 2.53
CA LYS A 93 11.16 7.94 1.11
C LYS A 93 11.93 6.76 0.49
N THR A 94 12.92 6.21 1.17
CA THR A 94 13.72 5.05 0.73
C THR A 94 13.59 3.85 1.65
N MET A 95 12.73 3.96 2.67
CA MET A 95 12.61 2.97 3.73
C MET A 95 12.20 1.58 3.23
N VAL A 96 11.30 1.51 2.25
CA VAL A 96 10.86 0.23 1.64
C VAL A 96 12.01 -0.42 0.89
N GLN A 97 12.79 0.39 0.15
CA GLN A 97 13.98 -0.11 -0.54
C GLN A 97 14.99 -0.68 0.44
N VAL A 98 15.29 0.03 1.53
CA VAL A 98 16.23 -0.42 2.57
C VAL A 98 15.76 -1.71 3.23
N ALA A 99 14.47 -1.81 3.58
CA ALA A 99 13.88 -3.02 4.15
C ALA A 99 14.04 -4.21 3.21
N LEU A 100 13.70 -4.05 1.93
CA LEU A 100 13.83 -5.12 0.94
C LEU A 100 15.28 -5.57 0.76
N LEU A 101 16.22 -4.62 0.66
CA LEU A 101 17.65 -4.92 0.53
C LEU A 101 18.18 -5.70 1.75
N LYS A 102 17.83 -5.26 2.96
CA LYS A 102 18.23 -5.93 4.23
C LYS A 102 17.74 -7.37 4.31
N HIS A 103 16.59 -7.66 3.71
CA HIS A 103 16.01 -9.00 3.66
C HIS A 103 16.39 -9.80 2.41
N GLY A 104 17.37 -9.33 1.62
CA GLY A 104 17.98 -10.07 0.52
C GLY A 104 17.31 -9.90 -0.84
N ALA A 105 16.49 -8.86 -1.02
CA ALA A 105 15.94 -8.53 -2.33
C ALA A 105 17.02 -7.98 -3.27
N PRO A 106 16.97 -8.30 -4.58
CA PRO A 106 17.79 -7.64 -5.58
C PRO A 106 17.54 -6.12 -5.61
N ALA A 107 18.59 -5.33 -5.83
CA ALA A 107 18.50 -3.86 -5.79
C ALA A 107 17.50 -3.28 -6.81
N GLU A 108 17.42 -3.87 -8.01
CA GLU A 108 16.45 -3.45 -9.02
C GLU A 108 15.01 -3.70 -8.56
N LEU A 109 14.74 -4.87 -7.97
CA LEU A 109 13.42 -5.20 -7.43
C LEU A 109 13.05 -4.25 -6.30
N ALA A 110 13.98 -4.01 -5.37
CA ALA A 110 13.77 -3.11 -4.25
C ALA A 110 13.47 -1.67 -4.71
N ALA A 111 14.20 -1.17 -5.72
CA ALA A 111 13.98 0.14 -6.31
C ALA A 111 12.60 0.26 -6.99
N LYS A 112 12.21 -0.76 -7.79
CA LYS A 112 10.89 -0.81 -8.43
C LYS A 112 9.75 -0.83 -7.41
N VAL A 113 9.85 -1.67 -6.39
CA VAL A 113 8.83 -1.76 -5.33
C VAL A 113 8.73 -0.44 -4.57
N GLN A 114 9.86 0.18 -4.22
CA GLN A 114 9.87 1.51 -3.61
C GLN A 114 9.17 2.55 -4.48
N MET A 115 9.43 2.55 -5.79
CA MET A 115 8.82 3.50 -6.71
C MET A 115 7.30 3.36 -6.74
N VAL A 116 6.80 2.12 -6.81
CA VAL A 116 5.37 1.83 -6.76
C VAL A 116 4.78 2.30 -5.43
N VAL A 117 5.33 1.86 -4.30
CA VAL A 117 4.80 2.20 -2.96
C VAL A 117 4.73 3.72 -2.74
N SER A 118 5.74 4.47 -3.18
CA SER A 118 5.77 5.93 -3.06
C SER A 118 4.62 6.65 -3.78
N HIS A 119 3.98 6.01 -4.76
CA HIS A 119 2.96 6.62 -5.62
C HIS A 119 1.58 5.94 -5.54
N VAL A 120 1.41 4.91 -4.70
CA VAL A 120 0.11 4.22 -4.53
C VAL A 120 -0.95 5.13 -3.92
N SER A 121 -0.60 5.95 -2.93
CA SER A 121 -1.56 6.76 -2.17
C SER A 121 -2.35 7.74 -3.06
N TYR A 122 -3.67 7.78 -2.87
CA TYR A 122 -4.56 8.75 -3.51
C TYR A 122 -4.14 10.20 -3.27
N THR A 123 -3.67 10.53 -2.06
CA THR A 123 -3.19 11.87 -1.72
C THR A 123 -1.96 12.27 -2.54
N THR A 124 -1.09 11.31 -2.85
CA THR A 124 0.08 11.56 -3.70
C THR A 124 -0.35 11.78 -5.15
N GLU A 125 -1.24 10.94 -5.68
CA GLU A 125 -1.76 11.10 -7.04
C GLU A 125 -2.49 12.45 -7.22
N CYS A 126 -3.32 12.87 -6.27
CA CYS A 126 -4.05 14.13 -6.37
C CYS A 126 -3.16 15.37 -6.47
N LYS A 127 -1.94 15.32 -5.92
CA LYS A 127 -0.98 16.42 -6.01
C LYS A 127 -0.44 16.60 -7.42
N ASP A 128 -0.20 15.49 -8.11
CA ASP A 128 0.29 15.50 -9.50
C ASP A 128 -0.15 14.23 -10.25
N PRO A 129 -1.36 14.24 -10.86
CA PRO A 129 -1.85 13.10 -11.62
C PRO A 129 -1.03 12.83 -12.89
N ALA A 130 -0.34 13.84 -13.42
CA ALA A 130 0.47 13.70 -14.63
C ALA A 130 1.72 12.85 -14.36
N VAL A 131 2.32 12.96 -13.17
CA VAL A 131 3.44 12.11 -12.75
C VAL A 131 3.02 10.64 -12.68
N VAL A 132 1.88 10.33 -12.04
CA VAL A 132 1.39 8.94 -11.94
C VAL A 132 1.11 8.36 -13.33
N ARG A 133 0.46 9.14 -14.20
CA ARG A 133 0.23 8.74 -15.59
C ARG A 133 1.53 8.43 -16.33
N ARG A 134 2.51 9.33 -16.25
CA ARG A 134 3.82 9.17 -16.89
C ARG A 134 4.55 7.92 -16.39
N LEU A 135 4.51 7.66 -15.07
CA LEU A 135 5.10 6.45 -14.49
C LEU A 135 4.50 5.17 -15.08
N ILE A 136 3.18 5.12 -15.23
CA ILE A 136 2.44 3.95 -15.73
C ILE A 136 2.58 3.79 -17.26
N GLU A 137 2.47 4.88 -18.01
CA GLU A 137 2.38 4.87 -19.47
C GLU A 137 3.75 4.94 -20.17
N GLU A 138 4.70 5.70 -19.61
CA GLU A 138 5.98 6.01 -20.27
C GLU A 138 7.19 5.40 -19.56
N GLU A 139 7.27 5.48 -18.23
CA GLU A 139 8.45 5.05 -17.47
C GLU A 139 8.45 3.55 -17.09
N GLY A 140 7.38 2.83 -17.42
CA GLY A 140 7.33 1.36 -17.32
C GLY A 140 7.01 0.82 -15.92
N TYR A 141 6.10 1.48 -15.18
CA TYR A 141 5.58 0.99 -13.90
C TYR A 141 4.08 0.63 -13.96
N PRO A 142 3.65 -0.30 -14.84
CA PRO A 142 2.25 -0.71 -14.92
C PRO A 142 1.72 -1.37 -13.63
N GLU A 143 2.60 -1.91 -12.80
CA GLU A 143 2.26 -2.49 -11.49
C GLU A 143 1.66 -1.46 -10.53
N LEU A 144 2.00 -0.18 -10.71
CA LEU A 144 1.42 0.91 -9.91
C LEU A 144 -0.10 0.96 -10.08
N ALA A 145 -0.60 0.81 -11.31
CA ALA A 145 -2.03 0.81 -11.58
C ALA A 145 -2.75 -0.34 -10.85
N VAL A 146 -2.16 -1.54 -10.87
CA VAL A 146 -2.73 -2.72 -10.21
C VAL A 146 -2.85 -2.53 -8.71
N VAL A 147 -1.81 -1.99 -8.07
CA VAL A 147 -1.81 -1.78 -6.62
C VAL A 147 -2.73 -0.62 -6.23
N GLN A 148 -2.79 0.45 -7.03
CA GLN A 148 -3.74 1.55 -6.84
C GLN A 148 -5.19 1.08 -6.94
N ASP A 149 -5.52 0.27 -7.95
CA ASP A 149 -6.87 -0.29 -8.11
C ASP A 149 -7.23 -1.18 -6.91
N ALA A 150 -6.32 -2.06 -6.48
CA ALA A 150 -6.55 -2.93 -5.33
C ALA A 150 -6.80 -2.15 -4.03
N ASP A 151 -6.01 -1.12 -3.75
CA ASP A 151 -6.15 -0.28 -2.56
C ASP A 151 -7.48 0.50 -2.56
N ARG A 152 -7.81 1.12 -3.70
CA ARG A 152 -9.05 1.89 -3.87
C ARG A 152 -10.29 1.02 -3.80
N LEU A 153 -10.24 -0.20 -4.34
CA LEU A 153 -11.34 -1.15 -4.24
C LEU A 153 -11.63 -1.56 -2.78
N ASP A 154 -10.61 -1.63 -1.92
CA ASP A 154 -10.79 -1.88 -0.48
C ASP A 154 -11.33 -0.68 0.30
N ALA A 155 -11.29 0.52 -0.30
CA ALA A 155 -11.81 1.75 0.29
C ALA A 155 -13.27 2.05 -0.09
N ILE A 156 -13.90 1.24 -0.95
CA ILE A 156 -15.31 1.40 -1.35
C ILE A 156 -16.18 0.23 -0.89
N GLY A 157 -17.49 0.31 -1.15
CA GLY A 157 -18.46 -0.72 -0.76
C GLY A 157 -18.64 -0.83 0.75
N ALA A 158 -19.15 -1.99 1.21
CA ALA A 158 -19.47 -2.20 2.63
C ALA A 158 -18.25 -2.06 3.56
N ILE A 159 -17.07 -2.55 3.12
CA ILE A 159 -15.82 -2.39 3.86
C ILE A 159 -15.40 -0.92 3.91
N GLY A 160 -15.45 -0.20 2.78
CA GLY A 160 -15.19 1.23 2.73
C GLY A 160 -16.04 2.02 3.73
N ILE A 161 -17.36 1.78 3.73
CA ILE A 161 -18.30 2.41 4.67
C ILE A 161 -17.88 2.14 6.13
N GLY A 162 -17.58 0.89 6.48
CA GLY A 162 -17.13 0.53 7.83
C GLY A 162 -15.82 1.21 8.23
N ARG A 163 -14.87 1.32 7.29
CA ARG A 163 -13.59 2.02 7.51
C ARG A 163 -13.79 3.52 7.73
N THR A 164 -14.71 4.16 6.99
CA THR A 164 -15.04 5.58 7.19
C THR A 164 -15.54 5.85 8.60
N PHE A 165 -16.51 5.07 9.10
CA PHE A 165 -16.99 5.25 10.47
C PHE A 165 -15.90 4.96 11.52
N THR A 166 -15.04 3.95 11.28
CA THR A 166 -13.93 3.64 12.20
C THR A 166 -12.92 4.78 12.28
N PHE A 167 -12.55 5.36 11.14
CA PHE A 167 -11.62 6.49 11.08
C PHE A 167 -12.19 7.74 11.77
N LEU A 168 -13.43 8.14 11.41
CA LEU A 168 -14.08 9.31 12.01
C LEU A 168 -14.26 9.15 13.53
N GLY A 169 -14.66 7.95 13.97
CA GLY A 169 -14.76 7.63 15.40
C GLY A 169 -13.41 7.71 16.13
N GLY A 170 -12.32 7.27 15.50
CA GLY A 170 -10.96 7.39 16.05
C GLY A 170 -10.43 8.83 16.06
N ALA A 171 -10.77 9.63 15.06
CA ALA A 171 -10.42 11.04 14.96
C ALA A 171 -11.26 11.95 15.87
N GLY A 172 -12.36 11.43 16.43
CA GLY A 172 -13.32 12.22 17.21
C GLY A 172 -14.12 13.21 16.36
N GLU A 173 -14.20 12.96 15.05
CA GLU A 173 -14.93 13.82 14.10
C GLU A 173 -16.40 13.41 14.00
N GLU A 174 -17.26 14.39 13.73
CA GLU A 174 -18.67 14.13 13.47
C GLU A 174 -18.84 13.36 12.17
N VAL A 175 -19.66 12.30 12.24
CA VAL A 175 -19.95 11.42 11.11
C VAL A 175 -20.80 12.11 10.03
N CYS A 176 -21.69 13.02 10.45
CA CYS A 176 -22.52 13.84 9.58
C CYS A 176 -22.67 15.21 10.24
N GLY A 177 -22.09 16.24 9.61
CA GLY A 177 -22.33 17.62 10.00
C GLY A 177 -23.70 18.08 9.49
N GLY A 178 -24.52 18.63 10.39
CA GLY A 178 -25.79 19.22 10.06
C GLY A 178 -26.38 19.89 11.29
N GLU A 179 -26.67 21.19 11.18
CA GLU A 179 -27.55 21.83 12.15
C GLU A 179 -28.95 21.25 11.97
N TRP A 180 -29.53 20.74 13.06
CA TRP A 180 -30.97 20.55 13.12
C TRP A 180 -31.63 21.92 13.05
N VAL A 181 -31.90 22.40 11.83
CA VAL A 181 -32.81 23.52 11.62
C VAL A 181 -34.19 22.97 11.92
N GLY A 182 -34.62 23.14 13.17
CA GLY A 182 -35.94 22.74 13.63
C GLY A 182 -36.98 23.64 12.98
N ASP A 183 -37.40 23.31 11.76
CA ASP A 183 -38.69 23.77 11.26
C ASP A 183 -39.74 22.88 11.93
N GLY A 184 -40.08 23.27 13.16
CA GLY A 184 -41.05 22.61 14.02
C GLY A 184 -42.49 22.72 13.51
N GLU A 185 -42.74 22.34 12.26
CA GLU A 185 -44.08 22.15 11.71
C GLU A 185 -44.13 20.87 10.86
N LEU A 186 -44.44 19.77 11.54
CA LEU A 186 -45.35 18.80 10.96
C LEU A 186 -46.76 19.33 11.23
N TYR A 187 -47.28 20.10 10.26
CA TYR A 187 -48.52 20.91 10.26
C TYR A 187 -48.51 22.19 11.11
#